data_AF-A0A9Q8ZUP5-F1
#
_entry.id   AF-A0A9Q8ZUP5-F1
#
_cell.length_a   1.000
_cell.length_b   1.000
_cell.length_c   1.000
_cell.angle_alpha   90.00
_cell.angle_beta   90.00
_cell.angle_gamma   90.00
#
_symmetry.space_group_name_H-M   'P 1'
#
loop_
_entity.id
_entity.type
_entity.pdbx_description
1 polymer ?
#
loop_
_entity_poly.entity_id
_entity_poly.type
_entity_poly.pdbx_seq_one_letter_code
_entity_poly.pdbx_strand_id
1 'polypeptide(L)'
;MIAADRETSVPQDKPSRVFRKSRPMMPRQDAARQARVAALAWSTFGDRERVMAFLNADHPQLGGRPLDLAIASDAGLNRVEGVLAELAVAAQPR
;
A
#
# COMPACT_ATOMS: atom_id res chain seq x y z
N MET A 1 -26.17 -29.78 19.01
CA MET A 1 -24.77 -29.31 19.20
C MET A 1 -24.19 -29.02 17.82
N ILE A 2 -24.12 -27.75 17.43
CA ILE A 2 -23.58 -27.31 16.15
C ILE A 2 -22.12 -26.95 16.41
N ALA A 3 -21.20 -27.79 15.92
CA ALA A 3 -19.76 -27.53 16.00
C ALA A 3 -19.40 -26.40 15.03
N ALA A 4 -18.68 -25.43 15.58
CA ALA A 4 -18.36 -24.15 15.00
C ALA A 4 -17.35 -24.24 13.85
N ASP A 5 -17.59 -23.35 12.88
CA ASP A 5 -16.65 -22.59 12.07
C ASP A 5 -15.51 -23.34 11.37
N ARG A 6 -15.74 -23.57 10.07
CA ARG A 6 -14.73 -24.02 9.13
C ARG A 6 -13.74 -22.90 8.84
N GLU A 7 -12.52 -23.15 9.29
CA GLU A 7 -11.28 -22.63 8.73
C GLU A 7 -11.33 -22.57 7.19
N THR A 8 -11.41 -21.35 6.65
CA THR A 8 -11.14 -21.08 5.23
C THR A 8 -9.98 -20.11 5.12
N SER A 9 -8.78 -20.71 5.02
CA SER A 9 -7.57 -20.12 4.47
C SER A 9 -7.87 -19.44 3.14
N VAL A 10 -7.67 -18.13 3.09
CA VAL A 10 -7.77 -17.36 1.84
C VAL A 10 -6.53 -17.70 1.00
N PRO A 11 -6.69 -18.17 -0.26
CA PRO A 11 -5.57 -18.57 -1.10
C PRO A 11 -4.70 -17.36 -1.48
N GLN A 12 -3.40 -17.47 -1.23
CA GLN A 12 -2.38 -16.51 -1.64
C GLN A 12 -2.20 -16.60 -3.17
N ASP A 13 -2.90 -15.74 -3.91
CA ASP A 13 -2.70 -15.58 -5.35
C ASP A 13 -1.30 -15.02 -5.61
N LYS A 14 -0.44 -15.84 -6.22
CA LYS A 14 0.94 -15.47 -6.54
C LYS A 14 0.92 -14.57 -7.78
N PRO A 15 1.35 -13.30 -7.72
CA PRO A 15 1.31 -12.46 -8.90
C PRO A 15 2.30 -13.00 -9.95
N SER A 16 1.73 -13.40 -11.08
CA SER A 16 2.44 -13.70 -12.33
C SER A 16 3.46 -12.60 -12.63
N ARG A 17 4.71 -12.99 -12.84
CA ARG A 17 5.83 -12.09 -13.12
C ARG A 17 5.71 -11.58 -14.55
N VAL A 18 4.85 -10.57 -14.74
CA VAL A 18 4.70 -9.89 -16.03
C VAL A 18 5.99 -9.10 -16.30
N PHE A 19 6.67 -9.43 -17.39
CA PHE A 19 7.82 -8.67 -17.90
C PHE A 19 7.41 -7.21 -18.09
N ARG A 20 7.99 -6.29 -17.30
CA ARG A 20 7.73 -4.85 -17.44
C ARG A 20 8.41 -4.35 -18.71
N LYS A 21 7.60 -4.07 -19.74
CA LYS A 21 7.95 -3.22 -20.89
C LYS A 21 8.62 -1.94 -20.36
N SER A 22 9.76 -1.53 -20.95
CA SER A 22 10.58 -0.39 -20.50
C SER A 22 9.71 0.75 -19.99
N ARG A 23 9.79 1.02 -18.68
CA ARG A 23 8.95 2.05 -18.04
C ARG A 23 9.39 3.39 -18.62
N PRO A 24 8.50 4.14 -19.29
CA PRO A 24 8.85 5.47 -19.77
C PRO A 24 9.34 6.31 -18.59
N MET A 25 10.21 7.28 -18.88
CA MET A 25 10.75 8.19 -17.87
C MET A 25 9.59 8.77 -17.05
N MET A 26 9.63 8.60 -15.74
CA MET A 26 8.50 8.91 -14.88
C MET A 26 8.24 10.42 -14.89
N PRO A 27 6.99 10.87 -15.13
CA PRO A 27 6.63 12.29 -15.06
C PRO A 27 7.04 12.89 -13.71
N ARG A 28 7.45 14.16 -13.70
CA ARG A 28 7.91 14.82 -12.46
C ARG A 28 6.83 14.82 -11.37
N GLN A 29 5.55 14.95 -11.74
CA GLN A 29 4.43 14.92 -10.79
C GLN A 29 4.29 13.53 -10.15
N ASP A 30 4.33 12.48 -10.96
CA ASP A 30 4.30 11.09 -10.49
C ASP A 30 5.45 10.81 -9.52
N ALA A 31 6.66 11.29 -9.83
CA ALA A 31 7.83 11.13 -8.96
C ALA A 31 7.65 11.86 -7.63
N ALA A 32 7.03 13.05 -7.65
CA ALA A 32 6.70 13.79 -6.44
C ALA A 32 5.67 13.04 -5.57
N ARG A 33 4.63 12.44 -6.17
CA ARG A 33 3.64 11.60 -5.46
C ARG A 33 4.30 10.37 -4.85
N GLN A 34 5.17 9.69 -5.60
CA GLN A 34 5.92 8.54 -5.11
C GLN A 34 6.83 8.92 -3.93
N ALA A 35 7.53 10.06 -4.02
CA ALA A 35 8.39 10.53 -2.94
C ALA A 35 7.57 10.88 -1.68
N ARG A 36 6.41 11.54 -1.85
CA ARG A 36 5.48 11.88 -0.76
C ARG A 36 5.00 10.64 -0.02
N VAL A 37 4.44 9.67 -0.74
CA VAL A 37 3.90 8.45 -0.11
C VAL A 37 4.99 7.61 0.55
N ALA A 38 6.18 7.54 -0.05
CA ALA A 38 7.31 6.84 0.54
C ALA A 38 7.76 7.50 1.84
N ALA A 39 7.92 8.82 1.87
CA ALA A 39 8.32 9.56 3.07
C ALA A 39 7.29 9.39 4.21
N LEU A 40 5.99 9.46 3.89
CA LEU A 40 4.95 9.28 4.90
C LEU A 40 4.91 7.85 5.45
N ALA A 41 5.04 6.83 4.59
CA ALA A 41 5.12 5.45 5.03
C ALA A 41 6.33 5.22 5.94
N TRP A 42 7.50 5.77 5.61
CA TRP A 42 8.69 5.72 6.46
C TRP A 42 8.45 6.38 7.82
N SER A 43 7.83 7.55 7.84
CA SER A 43 7.48 8.24 9.10
C SER A 43 6.47 7.46 9.95
N THR A 44 5.62 6.63 9.31
CA THR A 44 4.56 5.87 9.99
C THR A 44 5.08 4.56 10.56
N PHE A 45 5.87 3.80 9.78
CA PHE A 45 6.31 2.46 10.17
C PHE A 45 7.72 2.41 10.74
N GLY A 46 8.62 3.31 10.35
CA GLY A 46 10.04 3.31 10.74
C GLY A 46 10.88 2.14 10.23
N ASP A 47 10.25 1.09 9.70
CA ASP A 47 10.89 -0.13 9.23
C ASP A 47 10.75 -0.33 7.72
N ARG A 48 11.85 -0.73 7.08
CA ARG A 48 11.91 -0.91 5.62
C ARG A 48 10.94 -1.97 5.14
N GLU A 49 10.90 -3.12 5.80
CA GLU A 49 10.08 -4.25 5.35
C GLU A 49 8.60 -3.89 5.43
N ARG A 50 8.17 -3.26 6.52
CA ARG A 50 6.80 -2.75 6.69
C ARG A 50 6.43 -1.68 5.66
N VAL A 51 7.33 -0.74 5.38
CA VAL A 51 7.13 0.28 4.33
C VAL A 51 6.95 -0.39 2.97
N MET A 52 7.85 -1.31 2.61
CA MET A 52 7.80 -1.98 1.30
C MET A 52 6.58 -2.88 1.16
N ALA A 53 6.21 -3.59 2.23
CA ALA A 53 5.00 -4.40 2.28
C ALA A 53 3.76 -3.53 2.10
N PHE A 54 3.63 -2.42 2.83
CA PHE A 54 2.50 -1.51 2.67
C PHE A 54 2.41 -0.95 1.24
N LEU A 55 3.50 -0.39 0.71
CA LEU A 55 3.48 0.29 -0.60
C LEU A 55 3.22 -0.66 -1.77
N ASN A 56 3.70 -1.90 -1.70
CA ASN A 56 3.68 -2.86 -2.81
C ASN A 56 2.72 -4.04 -2.61
N ALA A 57 2.08 -4.21 -1.46
CA ALA A 57 1.03 -5.21 -1.29
C ALA A 57 -0.32 -4.63 -1.70
N ASP A 58 -1.24 -5.51 -2.09
CA ASP A 58 -2.64 -5.11 -2.27
C ASP A 58 -3.26 -4.76 -0.91
N HIS A 59 -3.84 -3.57 -0.84
CA HIS A 59 -4.48 -3.08 0.37
C HIS A 59 -6.01 -3.10 0.19
N PRO A 60 -6.75 -3.94 0.95
CA PRO A 60 -8.17 -4.19 0.70
C PRO A 60 -9.03 -2.94 0.82
N GLN A 61 -8.71 -2.03 1.75
CA GLN A 61 -9.44 -0.76 1.91
C GLN A 61 -9.23 0.23 0.75
N LEU A 62 -8.10 0.11 0.04
CA LEU A 62 -7.76 0.97 -1.09
C LEU A 62 -8.15 0.35 -2.43
N GLY A 63 -8.45 -0.97 -2.45
CA GLY A 63 -8.82 -1.70 -3.66
C GLY A 63 -7.65 -1.94 -4.61
N GLY A 64 -6.41 -1.90 -4.09
CA GLY A 64 -5.20 -2.11 -4.89
C GLY A 64 -3.92 -1.74 -4.13
N ARG A 65 -2.82 -1.70 -4.88
CA ARG A 65 -1.50 -1.33 -4.35
C ARG A 65 -1.41 0.16 -4.03
N PRO A 66 -1.04 0.55 -2.79
CA PRO A 66 -0.97 1.96 -2.40
C PRO A 66 -0.04 2.79 -3.28
N LEU A 67 1.11 2.25 -3.70
CA LEU A 67 2.04 2.98 -4.54
C LEU A 67 1.47 3.27 -5.94
N ASP A 68 0.83 2.28 -6.57
CA ASP A 68 0.24 2.48 -7.90
C ASP A 68 -0.93 3.47 -7.86
N LEU A 69 -1.75 3.41 -6.80
CA LEU A 69 -2.86 4.36 -6.60
C LEU A 69 -2.36 5.78 -6.35
N ALA A 70 -1.34 5.94 -5.51
CA ALA A 70 -0.74 7.24 -5.19
C ALA A 70 -0.11 7.90 -6.42
N ILE A 71 0.54 7.12 -7.29
CA ILE A 71 1.15 7.63 -8.52
C ILE A 71 0.09 7.98 -9.56
N ALA A 72 -0.98 7.20 -9.66
CA ALA A 72 -2.00 7.38 -10.70
C ALA A 72 -2.79 8.70 -10.60
N SER A 73 -2.96 9.27 -9.40
CA SER A 73 -3.72 10.52 -9.22
C SER A 73 -3.54 11.18 -7.85
N ASP A 74 -3.90 12.47 -7.75
CA ASP A 74 -4.02 13.20 -6.46
C ASP A 74 -5.03 12.54 -5.53
N ALA A 75 -6.17 12.11 -6.06
CA ALA A 75 -7.20 11.45 -5.28
C ALA A 75 -6.72 10.12 -4.69
N GLY A 76 -5.95 9.35 -5.47
CA GLY A 76 -5.30 8.12 -4.99
C GLY A 76 -4.28 8.41 -3.89
N LEU A 77 -3.45 9.45 -4.05
CA LEU A 77 -2.51 9.89 -3.01
C LEU A 77 -3.23 10.24 -1.71
N ASN A 78 -4.26 11.10 -1.76
CA ASN A 78 -5.03 11.50 -0.58
C ASN A 78 -5.65 10.31 0.18
N ARG A 79 -6.14 9.30 -0.55
CA ARG A 79 -6.69 8.07 0.09
C ARG A 79 -5.60 7.29 0.82
N VAL A 80 -4.42 7.15 0.21
CA VAL A 80 -3.28 6.45 0.85
C VAL A 80 -2.78 7.24 2.06
N GLU A 81 -2.70 8.57 1.98
CA GLU A 81 -2.35 9.43 3.10
C GLU A 81 -3.33 9.28 4.27
N GLY A 82 -4.63 9.20 3.98
CA GLY A 82 -5.66 8.95 5.01
C GLY A 82 -5.44 7.61 5.74
N VAL A 83 -5.20 6.53 5.01
CA VAL A 83 -4.89 5.21 5.62
C VAL A 83 -3.62 5.27 6.47
N LEU A 84 -2.56 5.93 5.98
CA LEU A 84 -1.32 6.08 6.74
C LEU A 84 -1.52 6.90 8.03
N ALA A 85 -2.36 7.95 7.98
CA ALA A 85 -2.69 8.73 9.17
C ALA A 85 -3.45 7.89 10.21
N GLU A 86 -4.41 7.07 9.79
CA GLU A 86 -5.12 6.15 10.69
C GLU A 86 -4.15 5.14 11.34
N LEU A 87 -3.23 4.58 10.56
CA LEU A 87 -2.21 3.65 11.05
C LEU A 87 -1.23 4.33 12.02
N ALA A 88 -0.84 5.58 11.75
CA ALA A 88 0.02 6.36 12.63
C ALA A 88 -0.66 6.65 13.98
N VAL A 89 -1.95 7.00 13.97
CA VAL A 89 -2.73 7.19 15.20
C VAL A 89 -2.82 5.88 16.00
N ALA A 90 -3.03 4.75 15.32
CA ALA A 90 -3.09 3.44 15.98
C ALA A 90 -1.73 2.98 16.57
N ALA A 91 -0.62 3.44 16.02
CA ALA A 91 0.73 3.06 16.46
C ALA A 91 1.24 3.86 17.67
N GLN A 92 0.65 5.02 17.97
CA GLN A 92 1.05 5.81 19.14
C GLN A 92 0.50 5.17 20.42
N PRO A 93 1.34 4.85 21.42
CA PRO A 93 0.85 4.39 22.72
C PRO A 93 0.09 5.56 23.37
N ARG A 94 -1.18 5.29 23.74
CA ARG A 94 -2.01 6.23 24.52
C ARG A 94 -1.45 6.47 25.92
#